data_AF-A0A2H0QTX5-F1
#
_entry.id   AF-A0A2H0QTX5-F1
#
_cell.length_a   1.000
_cell.length_b   1.000
_cell.length_c   1.000
_cell.angle_alpha   90.00
_cell.angle_beta   90.00
_cell.angle_gamma   90.00
#
_symmetry.space_group_name_H-M   'P 1'
#
loop_
_entity.id
_entity.type
_entity.pdbx_description
1 polymer ?
#
loop_
_entity_poly.entity_id
_entity_poly.type
_entity_poly.pdbx_seq_one_letter_code
_entity_poly.pdbx_strand_id
1 'polypeptide(L)'
;MYNNQIEVTANRSDDEAWRLTRLERVIGYIAALADHYGNEKLLSKIKRLHDHKGTLTVTWNIDPSSEEKDFCLKAWKSIIGDGADNVEHETN
;
A
#
# COMPACT_ATOMS: atom_id res chain seq x y z
N MET A 1 3.14 8.50 14.26
CA MET A 1 2.34 7.50 13.52
C MET A 1 2.25 7.95 12.07
N TYR A 2 2.83 7.20 11.13
CA TYR A 2 2.80 7.53 9.69
C TYR A 2 1.42 7.32 9.04
N ASN A 3 0.51 6.56 9.68
CA ASN A 3 -0.83 6.26 9.15
C ASN A 3 -1.72 7.48 8.89
N ASN A 4 -1.44 8.66 9.45
CA ASN A 4 -2.27 9.85 9.25
C ASN A 4 -1.93 10.66 7.98
N GLN A 5 -0.95 10.23 7.18
CA GLN A 5 -0.52 10.96 5.98
C GLN A 5 -0.81 10.23 4.67
N ILE A 6 -1.11 8.93 4.71
CA ILE A 6 -1.41 8.14 3.51
C ILE A 6 -2.93 8.13 3.31
N GLU A 7 -3.38 8.65 2.18
CA GLU A 7 -4.79 8.57 1.80
C GLU A 7 -5.15 7.11 1.45
N VAL A 8 -6.29 6.63 1.93
CA VAL A 8 -6.78 5.28 1.65
C VAL A 8 -8.16 5.38 1.01
N THR A 9 -8.32 4.78 -0.17
CA THR A 9 -9.59 4.77 -0.91
C THR A 9 -9.85 3.39 -1.51
N ALA A 10 -11.11 3.02 -1.75
CA ALA A 10 -11.44 1.77 -2.40
C ALA A 10 -12.74 1.86 -3.21
N ASN A 11 -12.79 1.12 -4.31
CA ASN A 11 -14.01 0.94 -5.09
C ASN A 11 -15.09 0.26 -4.24
N ARG A 12 -16.35 0.75 -4.30
CA ARG A 12 -17.49 0.24 -3.52
C ARG A 12 -17.26 0.17 -2.01
N SER A 13 -16.46 1.06 -1.45
CA SER A 13 -16.16 1.08 -0.01
C SER A 13 -17.41 1.22 0.88
N ASP A 14 -18.51 1.79 0.37
CA ASP A 14 -19.79 1.85 1.07
C ASP A 14 -20.42 0.46 1.32
N ASP A 15 -20.28 -0.46 0.37
CA ASP A 15 -20.78 -1.85 0.46
C ASP A 15 -19.70 -2.82 0.99
N GLU A 16 -18.43 -2.52 0.69
CA GLU A 16 -17.26 -3.40 0.88
C GLU A 16 -16.21 -2.72 1.77
N ALA A 17 -16.63 -2.19 2.92
CA ALA A 17 -15.79 -1.45 3.87
C ALA A 17 -14.51 -2.21 4.30
N TRP A 18 -14.55 -3.55 4.25
CA TRP A 18 -13.40 -4.42 4.51
C TRP A 18 -12.20 -4.14 3.59
N ARG A 19 -12.41 -3.57 2.39
CA ARG A 19 -11.34 -3.15 1.48
C ARG A 19 -10.47 -2.05 2.09
N LEU A 20 -11.08 -1.08 2.78
CA LEU A 20 -10.33 -0.03 3.47
C LEU A 20 -9.50 -0.63 4.62
N THR A 21 -10.12 -1.52 5.41
CA THR A 21 -9.40 -2.25 6.48
C THR A 21 -8.25 -3.10 5.93
N ARG A 22 -8.40 -3.72 4.75
CA ARG A 22 -7.30 -4.44 4.09
C ARG A 22 -6.14 -3.50 3.77
N LEU A 23 -6.42 -2.33 3.20
CA LEU A 23 -5.40 -1.33 2.87
C LEU A 23 -4.67 -0.81 4.12
N GLU A 24 -5.38 -0.57 5.24
CA GLU A 24 -4.74 -0.20 6.50
C GLU A 24 -3.74 -1.27 7.00
N ARG A 25 -4.11 -2.56 6.87
CA ARG A 25 -3.21 -3.65 7.25
C ARG A 25 -2.04 -3.78 6.28
N VAL A 26 -2.27 -3.56 4.98
CA VAL A 26 -1.22 -3.50 3.96
C VAL A 26 -0.21 -2.40 4.28
N ILE A 27 -0.65 -1.21 4.72
CA ILE A 27 0.24 -0.15 5.21
C ILE A 27 1.10 -0.64 6.38
N GLY A 28 0.48 -1.31 7.35
CA GLY A 28 1.20 -1.90 8.48
C GLY A 28 2.29 -2.90 8.05
N TYR A 29 1.98 -3.76 7.07
CA TYR A 29 2.95 -4.70 6.52
C TYR A 29 4.10 -3.97 5.80
N ILE A 30 3.78 -2.99 4.95
CA ILE A 30 4.79 -2.18 4.25
C ILE A 30 5.70 -1.49 5.26
N ALA A 31 5.15 -0.93 6.35
CA ALA A 31 5.91 -0.38 7.47
C ALA A 31 6.88 -1.42 8.07
N ALA A 32 6.40 -2.63 8.34
CA ALA A 32 7.22 -3.68 8.92
C ALA A 32 8.36 -4.12 7.98
N LEU A 33 8.12 -4.21 6.67
CA LEU A 33 9.17 -4.47 5.69
C LEU A 33 10.18 -3.31 5.63
N ALA A 34 9.69 -2.08 5.57
CA ALA A 34 10.52 -0.90 5.57
C ALA A 34 11.43 -0.84 6.80
N ASP A 35 10.90 -1.11 7.99
CA ASP A 35 11.66 -1.20 9.24
C ASP A 35 12.70 -2.33 9.19
N HIS A 36 12.30 -3.53 8.77
CA HIS A 36 13.19 -4.70 8.67
C HIS A 36 14.40 -4.47 7.75
N TYR A 37 14.21 -3.74 6.65
CA TYR A 37 15.26 -3.43 5.67
C TYR A 37 15.93 -2.05 5.90
N GLY A 38 15.56 -1.31 6.96
CA GLY A 38 16.15 -0.01 7.27
C GLY A 38 15.73 1.15 6.36
N ASN A 39 14.62 1.03 5.64
CA ASN A 39 14.04 2.08 4.79
C ASN A 39 12.99 2.92 5.53
N GLU A 40 13.41 3.65 6.57
CA GLU A 40 12.53 4.42 7.45
C GLU A 40 11.69 5.50 6.73
N LYS A 41 12.10 5.93 5.53
CA LYS A 41 11.45 7.01 4.77
C LYS A 41 10.36 6.52 3.82
N LEU A 42 10.25 5.21 3.60
CA LEU A 42 9.36 4.66 2.57
C LEU A 42 7.92 5.17 2.70
N LEU A 43 7.32 5.09 3.89
CA LEU A 43 5.93 5.50 4.08
C LEU A 43 5.69 6.98 3.77
N SER A 44 6.67 7.84 4.01
CA SER A 44 6.55 9.28 3.68
C SER A 44 6.51 9.54 2.17
N LYS A 45 6.98 8.60 1.35
CA LYS A 45 6.93 8.67 -0.11
C LYS A 45 5.58 8.25 -0.67
N ILE A 46 4.77 7.49 0.08
CA ILE A 46 3.46 7.05 -0.38
C ILE A 46 2.45 8.17 -0.12
N LYS A 47 1.76 8.59 -1.17
CA LYS A 47 0.68 9.57 -1.10
C LYS A 47 -0.66 8.90 -0.81
N ARG A 48 -0.97 7.85 -1.56
CA ARG A 48 -2.26 7.19 -1.54
C ARG A 48 -2.15 5.71 -1.86
N LEU A 49 -2.95 4.89 -1.18
CA LEU A 49 -3.26 3.53 -1.59
C LEU A 49 -4.72 3.46 -2.04
N HIS A 50 -4.96 2.85 -3.19
CA HIS A 50 -6.28 2.61 -3.73
C HIS A 50 -6.49 1.14 -4.04
N ASP A 51 -7.62 0.56 -3.61
CA ASP A 51 -8.07 -0.75 -4.08
C ASP A 51 -9.13 -0.59 -5.17
N HIS A 52 -8.77 -0.93 -6.41
CA HIS A 52 -9.69 -1.00 -7.53
C HIS A 52 -9.95 -2.46 -7.90
N LYS A 53 -11.01 -3.05 -7.34
CA LYS A 53 -11.49 -4.39 -7.71
C LYS A 53 -10.40 -5.49 -7.61
N GLY A 54 -9.52 -5.40 -6.61
CA GLY A 54 -8.46 -6.39 -6.39
C GLY A 54 -7.07 -6.00 -6.94
N THR A 55 -6.98 -4.87 -7.63
CA THR A 55 -5.70 -4.24 -7.97
C THR A 55 -5.36 -3.18 -6.91
N LEU A 56 -4.13 -3.24 -6.37
CA LEU A 56 -3.59 -2.18 -5.54
C LEU A 56 -2.93 -1.12 -6.42
N THR A 57 -3.42 0.11 -6.38
CA THR A 57 -2.72 1.25 -6.97
C THR A 57 -2.00 2.02 -5.86
N VAL A 58 -0.69 2.21 -6.01
CA VAL A 58 0.15 3.00 -5.12
C VAL A 58 0.52 4.30 -5.81
N THR A 59 -0.01 5.42 -5.32
CA THR A 59 0.37 6.76 -5.79
C THR A 59 1.51 7.30 -4.92
N TRP A 60 2.60 7.74 -5.56
CA TRP A 60 3.82 8.19 -4.89
C TRP A 60 3.98 9.72 -4.95
N ASN A 61 4.43 10.32 -3.83
CA ASN A 61 4.91 11.70 -3.78
C ASN A 61 6.32 11.84 -4.40
N ILE A 62 7.10 10.77 -4.36
CA ILE A 62 8.47 10.68 -4.87
C ILE A 62 8.64 9.31 -5.51
N ASP A 63 9.23 9.27 -6.71
CA ASP A 63 9.46 8.03 -7.46
C ASP A 63 10.02 6.90 -6.58
N PRO A 64 9.39 5.72 -6.60
CA PRO A 64 9.84 4.58 -5.82
C PRO A 64 11.02 3.86 -6.47
N SER A 65 11.89 3.29 -5.64
CA SER A 65 12.88 2.31 -6.07
C SER A 65 12.23 0.96 -6.40
N SER A 66 12.96 0.07 -7.08
CA SER A 66 12.49 -1.29 -7.33
C SER A 66 12.20 -2.07 -6.05
N GLU A 67 12.97 -1.82 -4.98
CA GLU A 67 12.77 -2.45 -3.67
C GLU A 67 11.48 -1.97 -2.99
N GLU A 68 11.17 -0.67 -3.07
CA GLU A 68 9.94 -0.12 -2.48
C GLU A 68 8.68 -0.62 -3.21
N LYS A 69 8.76 -0.77 -4.54
CA LYS A 69 7.72 -1.44 -5.34
C LYS A 69 7.53 -2.89 -4.89
N ASP A 70 8.63 -3.62 -4.68
CA ASP A 70 8.61 -5.01 -4.21
C ASP A 70 8.00 -5.14 -2.81
N PHE A 71 8.21 -4.18 -1.90
CA PHE A 71 7.55 -4.21 -0.59
C PHE A 71 6.03 -4.07 -0.69
N CYS A 72 5.54 -3.23 -1.60
CA CYS A 72 4.11 -3.10 -1.87
C CYS A 72 3.53 -4.41 -2.44
N LEU A 73 4.23 -5.02 -3.40
CA LEU A 73 3.85 -6.31 -3.98
C LEU A 73 3.81 -7.43 -2.92
N LYS A 74 4.83 -7.54 -2.08
CA LYS A 74 4.88 -8.51 -0.98
C LYS A 74 3.74 -8.32 0.00
N ALA A 75 3.44 -7.08 0.38
CA ALA A 75 2.33 -6.78 1.28
C ALA A 75 0.98 -7.17 0.67
N TRP A 76 0.75 -6.86 -0.61
CA TRP A 76 -0.48 -7.22 -1.32
C TRP A 76 -0.67 -8.73 -1.49
N LYS A 77 0.40 -9.42 -1.90
CA LYS A 77 0.41 -10.87 -2.10
C LYS A 77 0.36 -11.68 -0.80
N SER A 78 0.58 -11.03 0.35
CA SER A 78 0.52 -11.70 1.64
C SER A 78 -0.91 -12.08 2.03
N ILE A 79 -1.04 -12.92 3.06
CA ILE A 79 -2.34 -13.20 3.70
C ILE A 79 -3.03 -11.94 4.24
N ILE A 80 -2.28 -10.85 4.45
CA ILE A 80 -2.81 -9.57 4.92
C ILE A 80 -3.45 -8.79 3.76
N GLY A 81 -2.89 -8.89 2.56
CA GLY A 81 -3.36 -8.21 1.35
C GLY A 81 -4.35 -9.00 0.50
N ASP A 82 -4.74 -10.20 0.97
CA ASP A 82 -5.65 -11.19 0.36
C ASP A 82 -5.06 -12.15 -0.68
N GLY A 83 -3.78 -12.01 -1.01
CA GLY A 83 -3.08 -12.91 -1.92
C GLY A 83 -3.12 -12.50 -3.39
N ALA A 84 -3.81 -11.41 -3.75
CA ALA A 84 -3.70 -10.81 -5.07
C ALA A 84 -2.28 -10.31 -5.36
N ASP A 85 -1.89 -10.27 -6.64
CA ASP A 85 -0.53 -9.93 -7.08
C ASP A 85 -0.48 -8.76 -8.08
N ASN A 86 -1.62 -8.12 -8.35
CA ASN A 86 -1.70 -6.96 -9.24
C ASN A 86 -1.47 -5.67 -8.46
N VAL A 87 -0.29 -5.09 -8.64
CA VAL A 87 0.09 -3.79 -8.07
C VAL A 87 0.51 -2.84 -9.18
N GLU A 88 -0.12 -1.67 -9.22
CA GLU A 88 0.18 -0.58 -10.12
C GLU A 88 0.84 0.57 -9.36
N HIS A 89 1.77 1.26 -10.00
CA HIS A 89 2.51 2.37 -9.40
C HIS A 89 2.37 3.62 -10.25
N GLU A 90 1.86 4.68 -9.63
CA GLU A 90 1.65 5.98 -10.27
C GLU A 90 2.56 7.02 -9.63
N THR A 91 3.26 7.80 -10.46
CA THR A 91 4.04 8.95 -10.01
C THR A 91 3.31 10.21 -10.40
N ASN A 92 3.31 11.17 -9.48
CA ASN A 92 2.54 12.40 -9.58
C ASN A 92 3.34 13.52 -10.23
#